data_AF-A0ABD6VNH4-F1
#
_entry.id   AF-A0ABD6VNH4-F1
#
_cell.length_a   1.000
_cell.length_b   1.000
_cell.length_c   1.000
_cell.angle_alpha   90.00
_cell.angle_beta   90.00
_cell.angle_gamma   90.00
#
_symmetry.space_group_name_H-M   'P 1'
#
loop_
_entity.id
_entity.type
_entity.pdbx_description
1 polymer ?
#
loop_
_entity_poly.entity_id
_entity_poly.type
_entity_poly.pdbx_seq_one_letter_code
_entity_poly.pdbx_strand_id
1 'polypeptide(L)'
;MFNLQCNYLEENFWEFTSKVVNDVEQLYGKVTIFEHGSTKENSQTSCGTAHAHLHVVPLSFSLINSAKLFSEEFEWSECKIEDIKERAHGQEYLFVADNYKAKNSIGIICILKNEVSQFFRKVIAKELGIAEKYNYKEFNMSTLSNKSFKELIEIQNQSTVF
;
A
#
# COMPACT_ATOMS: atom_id res chain seq x y z
N MET A 1 15.11 5.76 5.48
CA MET A 1 13.94 6.61 5.19
C MET A 1 12.70 5.84 5.65
N PHE A 2 11.83 6.47 6.45
CA PHE A 2 10.72 5.79 7.14
C PHE A 2 9.38 5.85 6.38
N ASN A 3 9.30 6.68 5.35
CA ASN A 3 8.18 6.81 4.41
C ASN A 3 8.71 7.17 3.00
N LEU A 4 7.85 7.15 1.99
CA LEU A 4 8.20 7.31 0.58
C LEU A 4 8.11 8.75 0.05
N GLN A 5 7.91 9.74 0.94
CA GLN A 5 7.65 11.13 0.55
C GLN A 5 8.67 11.72 -0.43
N CYS A 6 9.95 11.34 -0.34
CA CYS A 6 10.96 11.78 -1.31
C CYS A 6 11.01 10.89 -2.56
N ASN A 7 10.70 9.59 -2.43
CA ASN A 7 10.69 8.65 -3.56
C ASN A 7 9.59 8.97 -4.57
N TYR A 8 8.48 9.58 -4.14
CA TYR A 8 7.39 9.99 -5.05
C TYR A 8 7.79 11.08 -6.05
N LEU A 9 8.93 11.75 -5.85
CA LEU A 9 9.46 12.74 -6.78
C LEU A 9 10.45 12.14 -7.80
N GLU A 10 10.82 10.87 -7.64
CA GLU A 10 11.83 10.22 -8.47
C GLU A 10 11.17 9.42 -9.60
N GLU A 11 11.51 9.71 -10.85
CA GLU A 11 10.92 9.03 -12.02
C GLU A 11 11.24 7.52 -12.03
N ASN A 12 12.45 7.13 -11.63
CA ASN A 12 12.87 5.72 -11.59
C ASN A 12 12.01 4.88 -10.61
N PHE A 13 11.50 5.48 -9.54
CA PHE A 13 10.59 4.83 -8.61
C PHE A 13 9.26 4.51 -9.30
N TRP A 14 8.74 5.43 -10.11
CA TRP A 14 7.50 5.24 -10.85
C TRP A 14 7.64 4.30 -12.02
N GLU A 15 8.78 4.30 -12.73
CA GLU A 15 9.10 3.31 -13.75
C GLU A 15 9.08 1.89 -13.16
N PHE A 16 9.78 1.68 -12.05
CA PHE A 16 9.79 0.40 -11.35
C PHE A 16 8.39 0.01 -10.86
N THR A 17 7.69 0.93 -10.19
CA THR A 17 6.36 0.68 -9.65
C THR A 17 5.36 0.35 -10.75
N SER A 18 5.43 1.05 -11.90
CA SER A 18 4.52 0.81 -13.04
C SER A 18 4.75 -0.59 -13.63
N LYS A 19 6.00 -1.04 -13.71
CA LYS A 19 6.31 -2.42 -14.13
C LYS A 19 5.68 -3.45 -13.17
N VAL A 20 5.89 -3.27 -11.87
CA VAL A 20 5.32 -4.17 -10.84
C VAL A 20 3.80 -4.17 -10.88
N VAL A 21 3.18 -3.00 -10.99
CA VAL A 21 1.72 -2.89 -11.09
C VAL A 21 1.19 -3.61 -12.32
N ASN A 22 1.80 -3.43 -13.48
CA ASN A 22 1.39 -4.10 -14.71
C ASN A 22 1.45 -5.63 -14.57
N ASP A 23 2.54 -6.16 -14.01
CA ASP A 23 2.71 -7.60 -13.80
C ASP A 23 1.63 -8.16 -12.84
N VAL A 24 1.31 -7.42 -11.77
CA VAL A 24 0.26 -7.80 -10.81
C VAL A 24 -1.13 -7.71 -11.44
N GLU A 25 -1.42 -6.65 -12.19
CA GLU A 25 -2.73 -6.47 -12.85
C GLU A 25 -3.01 -7.53 -13.91
N GLN A 26 -1.98 -7.94 -14.66
CA GLN A 26 -2.09 -9.00 -15.67
C GLN A 26 -2.47 -10.36 -15.06
N LEU A 27 -1.99 -10.67 -13.85
CA LEU A 27 -2.26 -11.96 -13.18
C LEU A 27 -3.49 -11.95 -12.30
N TYR A 28 -3.64 -10.89 -11.50
CA TYR A 28 -4.54 -10.89 -10.35
C TYR A 28 -5.65 -9.83 -10.46
N GLY A 29 -5.62 -9.02 -11.52
CA GLY A 29 -6.58 -7.96 -11.76
C GLY A 29 -6.20 -6.64 -11.08
N LYS A 30 -7.13 -5.68 -11.17
CA LYS A 30 -6.92 -4.28 -10.80
C LYS A 30 -6.29 -4.10 -9.42
N VAL A 31 -5.29 -3.22 -9.33
CA VAL A 31 -4.57 -2.97 -8.09
C VAL A 31 -5.05 -1.73 -7.35
N THR A 32 -5.01 -1.84 -6.02
CA THR A 32 -5.02 -0.72 -5.08
C THR A 32 -3.60 -0.53 -4.55
N ILE A 33 -3.20 0.72 -4.36
CA ILE A 33 -1.95 1.07 -3.68
C ILE A 33 -2.21 1.72 -2.33
N PHE A 34 -1.36 1.44 -1.34
CA PHE A 34 -1.41 2.14 -0.05
C PHE A 34 -0.05 2.24 0.62
N GLU A 35 0.08 3.19 1.54
CA GLU A 35 1.26 3.41 2.36
C GLU A 35 0.86 3.65 3.83
N HIS A 36 1.64 3.07 4.74
CA HIS A 36 1.69 3.46 6.15
C HIS A 36 2.89 4.39 6.35
N GLY A 37 2.66 5.69 6.24
CA GLY A 37 3.69 6.71 6.33
C GLY A 37 4.16 6.91 7.76
N SER A 38 5.19 6.18 8.17
CA SER A 38 5.82 6.34 9.49
C SER A 38 6.83 7.49 9.50
N THR A 39 7.03 8.11 10.66
CA THR A 39 8.04 9.16 10.88
C THR A 39 9.18 8.72 11.80
N LYS A 40 9.02 7.57 12.48
CA LYS A 40 9.98 7.04 13.46
C LYS A 40 10.12 5.53 13.31
N GLU A 41 11.33 5.03 13.56
CA GLU A 41 11.67 3.60 13.52
C GLU A 41 10.77 2.74 14.43
N ASN A 42 10.57 3.20 15.67
CA ASN A 42 9.81 2.49 16.71
C ASN A 42 8.30 2.74 16.67
N SER A 43 7.80 3.49 15.69
CA SER A 43 6.37 3.76 15.60
C SER A 43 5.59 2.47 15.31
N GLN A 44 4.43 2.29 15.93
CA GLN A 44 3.54 1.19 15.59
C GLN A 44 3.11 1.21 14.11
N THR A 45 3.10 2.39 13.50
CA THR A 45 2.81 2.63 12.08
C THR A 45 3.89 2.04 11.17
N SER A 46 5.15 1.90 11.64
CA SER A 46 6.24 1.25 10.89
C SER A 46 6.04 -0.26 10.69
N CYS A 47 5.02 -0.84 11.34
CA CYS A 47 4.64 -2.25 11.24
C CYS A 47 5.78 -3.25 11.50
N GLY A 48 6.87 -2.83 12.15
CA GLY A 48 8.06 -3.65 12.43
C GLY A 48 9.04 -3.80 11.27
N THR A 49 8.82 -3.09 10.16
CA THR A 49 9.78 -2.95 9.06
C THR A 49 10.11 -1.46 8.97
N ALA A 50 11.26 -1.04 9.48
CA ALA A 50 11.68 0.36 9.53
C ALA A 50 12.01 0.98 8.15
N HIS A 51 11.49 0.41 7.07
CA HIS A 51 11.74 0.79 5.69
C HIS A 51 10.45 1.28 5.04
N ALA A 52 10.52 2.47 4.46
CA ALA A 52 9.51 3.00 3.56
C ALA A 52 9.19 1.99 2.44
N HIS A 53 7.91 1.68 2.22
CA HIS A 53 7.48 0.80 1.14
C HIS A 53 6.06 1.14 0.68
N LEU A 54 5.79 0.89 -0.60
CA LEU A 54 4.47 1.03 -1.20
C LEU A 54 3.86 -0.36 -1.28
N HIS A 55 2.65 -0.52 -0.78
CA HIS A 55 1.89 -1.74 -1.01
C HIS A 55 1.18 -1.66 -2.36
N VAL A 56 1.29 -2.72 -3.15
CA VAL A 56 0.52 -2.95 -4.38
C VAL A 56 -0.29 -4.21 -4.14
N VAL A 57 -1.62 -4.09 -4.11
CA VAL A 57 -2.51 -5.20 -3.73
C VAL A 57 -3.66 -5.32 -4.72
N PRO A 58 -3.84 -6.48 -5.38
CA PRO A 58 -5.01 -6.71 -6.22
C PRO A 58 -6.24 -6.90 -5.33
N LEU A 59 -7.25 -6.04 -5.51
CA LEU A 59 -8.48 -6.06 -4.72
C LEU A 59 -9.70 -5.94 -5.63
N SER A 60 -10.71 -6.77 -5.38
CA SER A 60 -12.00 -6.72 -6.09
C SER A 60 -12.99 -5.71 -5.49
N PHE A 61 -12.60 -4.99 -4.43
CA PHE A 61 -13.40 -4.02 -3.71
C PHE A 61 -12.65 -2.70 -3.53
N SER A 62 -13.37 -1.64 -3.14
CA SER A 62 -12.79 -0.32 -2.86
C SER A 62 -12.22 -0.27 -1.46
N LEU A 63 -10.88 -0.22 -1.34
CA LEU A 63 -10.24 -0.09 -0.03
C LEU A 63 -10.47 1.30 0.57
N ILE A 64 -10.62 2.33 -0.26
CA ILE A 64 -11.04 3.68 0.17
C ILE A 64 -12.35 3.63 0.95
N ASN A 65 -13.39 2.99 0.41
CA ASN A 65 -14.69 2.90 1.06
C ASN A 65 -14.62 2.07 2.34
N SER A 66 -13.96 0.91 2.27
CA SER A 66 -13.79 0.05 3.45
C SER A 66 -12.98 0.72 4.57
N ALA A 67 -11.95 1.51 4.24
CA ALA A 67 -11.16 2.26 5.21
C ALA A 67 -11.99 3.32 5.95
N LYS A 68 -12.83 4.06 5.22
CA LYS A 68 -13.73 5.07 5.80
C LYS A 68 -14.76 4.45 6.75
N LEU A 69 -15.30 3.28 6.40
CA LEU A 69 -16.25 2.54 7.24
C LEU A 69 -15.57 1.85 8.44
N PHE A 70 -14.28 1.50 8.31
CA PHE A 70 -13.55 0.81 9.38
C PHE A 70 -13.21 1.74 10.55
N SER A 71 -12.94 3.02 10.26
CA SER A 71 -12.68 4.07 11.25
C SER A 71 -13.40 5.35 10.84
N GLU A 72 -14.64 5.49 11.30
CA GLU A 72 -15.48 6.67 11.07
C GLU A 72 -14.93 7.93 11.78
N GLU A 73 -14.10 7.74 12.80
CA GLU A 73 -13.45 8.79 13.57
C GLU A 73 -12.23 9.40 12.85
N PHE A 74 -11.76 8.78 11.76
CA PHE A 74 -10.61 9.29 10.99
C PHE A 74 -11.03 10.38 10.01
N GLU A 75 -10.25 11.45 9.99
CA GLU A 75 -10.45 12.59 9.10
C GLU A 75 -9.74 12.32 7.76
N TRP A 76 -10.48 11.73 6.82
CA TRP A 76 -9.99 11.45 5.47
C TRP A 76 -10.16 12.65 4.55
N SER A 77 -9.12 12.99 3.79
CA SER A 77 -9.18 14.03 2.75
C SER A 77 -8.60 13.52 1.44
N GLU A 78 -9.07 14.04 0.31
CA GLU A 78 -8.47 13.71 -0.99
C GLU A 78 -7.02 14.20 -1.05
N CYS A 79 -6.16 13.42 -1.70
CA CYS A 79 -4.74 13.71 -1.84
C CYS A 79 -4.20 13.10 -3.12
N LYS A 80 -3.44 13.89 -3.89
CA LYS A 80 -2.54 13.30 -4.89
C LYS A 80 -1.32 12.71 -4.20
N ILE A 81 -0.77 11.64 -4.76
CA ILE A 81 0.40 10.98 -4.17
C ILE A 81 1.63 11.90 -4.13
N GLU A 82 1.80 12.79 -5.11
CA GLU A 82 2.87 13.81 -5.15
C GLU A 82 2.75 14.84 -4.01
N ASP A 83 1.52 15.14 -3.57
CA ASP A 83 1.25 16.15 -2.53
C ASP A 83 1.42 15.59 -1.11
N ILE A 84 1.60 14.27 -0.93
CA ILE A 84 1.65 13.63 0.39
C ILE A 84 2.70 14.27 1.30
N LYS A 85 3.88 14.59 0.75
CA LYS A 85 4.96 15.22 1.52
C LYS A 85 4.51 16.54 2.13
N GLU A 86 3.85 17.37 1.32
CA GLU A 86 3.32 18.64 1.77
C GLU A 86 2.19 18.41 2.76
N ARG A 87 1.19 17.58 2.42
CA ARG A 87 0.01 17.34 3.25
C ARG A 87 0.33 16.75 4.63
N ALA A 88 1.28 15.83 4.71
CA ALA A 88 1.66 15.19 5.96
C ALA A 88 2.51 16.11 6.85
N HIS A 89 3.26 17.07 6.30
CA HIS A 89 4.13 17.98 7.06
C HIS A 89 4.99 17.27 8.12
N GLY A 90 5.55 16.11 7.80
CA GLY A 90 6.38 15.32 8.73
C GLY A 90 5.62 14.60 9.84
N GLN A 91 4.29 14.51 9.76
CA GLN A 91 3.45 13.68 10.63
C GLN A 91 3.22 12.30 10.02
N GLU A 92 2.77 11.35 10.85
CA GLU A 92 2.39 10.04 10.37
C GLU A 92 1.07 10.08 9.61
N TYR A 93 0.93 9.22 8.61
CA TYR A 93 -0.25 9.22 7.77
C TYR A 93 -0.59 7.83 7.25
N LEU A 94 -1.84 7.69 6.83
CA LEU A 94 -2.34 6.59 6.02
C LEU A 94 -2.71 7.14 4.66
N PHE A 95 -2.19 6.55 3.59
CA PHE A 95 -2.59 6.89 2.22
C PHE A 95 -3.08 5.66 1.49
N VAL A 96 -4.16 5.78 0.70
CA VAL A 96 -4.67 4.71 -0.17
C VAL A 96 -5.28 5.28 -1.45
N ALA A 97 -5.04 4.60 -2.59
CA ALA A 97 -5.66 4.88 -3.87
C ALA A 97 -6.09 3.57 -4.57
N ASP A 98 -7.39 3.43 -4.84
CA ASP A 98 -7.98 2.26 -5.52
C ASP A 98 -7.71 2.22 -7.03
N ASN A 99 -7.18 3.31 -7.60
CA ASN A 99 -6.88 3.44 -9.03
C ASN A 99 -5.45 3.91 -9.19
N TYR A 100 -4.54 2.99 -9.48
CA TYR A 100 -3.16 3.33 -9.76
C TYR A 100 -3.04 4.17 -11.05
N LYS A 101 -2.34 5.30 -10.97
CA LYS A 101 -1.98 6.18 -12.10
C LYS A 101 -0.56 6.73 -11.95
N ALA A 102 0.35 5.93 -11.41
CA ALA A 102 1.72 6.36 -11.06
C ALA A 102 1.71 7.65 -10.22
N LYS A 103 2.55 8.64 -10.55
CA LYS A 103 2.60 9.94 -9.85
C LYS A 103 1.30 10.74 -9.87
N ASN A 104 0.40 10.44 -10.80
CA ASN A 104 -0.92 11.07 -10.91
C ASN A 104 -2.00 10.32 -10.11
N SER A 105 -1.64 9.36 -9.27
CA SER A 105 -2.60 8.64 -8.42
C SER A 105 -3.27 9.61 -7.46
N ILE A 106 -4.61 9.62 -7.48
CA ILE A 106 -5.45 10.38 -6.54
C ILE A 106 -6.10 9.37 -5.60
N GLY A 107 -5.93 9.60 -4.31
CA GLY A 107 -6.43 8.76 -3.25
C GLY A 107 -6.97 9.57 -2.09
N ILE A 108 -7.04 8.94 -0.92
CA ILE A 108 -7.33 9.61 0.35
C ILE A 108 -6.11 9.52 1.27
N ILE A 109 -5.93 10.57 2.07
CA ILE A 109 -4.95 10.63 3.16
C ILE A 109 -5.67 10.89 4.48
N CYS A 110 -5.21 10.23 5.55
CA CYS A 110 -5.54 10.55 6.93
C CYS A 110 -4.25 10.87 7.68
N ILE A 111 -4.18 12.04 8.31
CA ILE A 111 -3.07 12.40 9.19
C ILE A 111 -3.35 11.83 10.58
N LEU A 112 -2.40 11.06 11.10
CA LEU A 112 -2.57 10.30 12.33
C LEU A 112 -2.24 11.15 13.56
N LYS A 113 -3.19 11.27 14.48
CA LYS A 113 -2.98 11.85 15.82
C LYS A 113 -2.24 10.90 16.75
N ASN A 114 -2.45 9.59 16.55
CA ASN A 114 -1.81 8.49 17.29
C ASN A 114 -1.34 7.43 16.29
N GLU A 115 -0.26 6.72 16.60
CA GLU A 115 0.29 5.65 15.75
C GLU A 115 -0.72 4.53 15.54
N VAL A 116 -0.78 3.95 14.33
CA VAL A 116 -1.73 2.88 13.99
C VAL A 116 -1.03 1.74 13.27
N SER A 117 -0.96 0.57 13.91
CA SER A 117 -0.35 -0.59 13.29
C SER A 117 -1.28 -1.33 12.33
N GLN A 118 -0.75 -1.62 11.14
CA GLN A 118 -1.32 -2.53 10.14
C GLN A 118 -2.76 -2.18 9.72
N PHE A 119 -3.12 -0.89 9.70
CA PHE A 119 -4.49 -0.43 9.45
C PHE A 119 -5.12 -1.06 8.20
N PHE A 120 -4.58 -0.79 7.01
CA PHE A 120 -5.11 -1.34 5.77
C PHE A 120 -5.12 -2.87 5.72
N ARG A 121 -4.18 -3.56 6.39
CA ARG A 121 -4.23 -5.03 6.48
C ARG A 121 -5.43 -5.51 7.30
N LYS A 122 -5.78 -4.83 8.39
CA LYS A 122 -6.99 -5.11 9.18
C LYS A 122 -8.26 -4.89 8.35
N VAL A 123 -8.30 -3.79 7.59
CA VAL A 123 -9.42 -3.49 6.69
C VAL A 123 -9.58 -4.59 5.63
N ILE A 124 -8.49 -4.94 4.92
CA ILE A 124 -8.50 -5.99 3.90
C ILE A 124 -8.91 -7.34 4.50
N ALA A 125 -8.34 -7.73 5.64
CA ALA A 125 -8.66 -9.00 6.29
C ALA A 125 -10.15 -9.08 6.69
N LYS A 126 -10.73 -7.97 7.15
CA LYS A 126 -12.16 -7.88 7.47
C LYS A 126 -13.02 -8.07 6.21
N GLU A 127 -12.72 -7.37 5.12
CA GLU A 127 -13.45 -7.48 3.84
C GLU A 127 -13.36 -8.88 3.23
N LEU A 128 -12.22 -9.56 3.41
CA LEU A 128 -12.02 -10.93 2.95
C LEU A 128 -12.61 -12.00 3.89
N GLY A 129 -13.27 -11.61 4.98
CA GLY A 129 -13.87 -12.54 5.95
C GLY A 129 -12.85 -13.35 6.76
N ILE A 130 -11.62 -12.87 6.88
CA ILE A 130 -10.49 -13.49 7.59
C ILE A 130 -9.87 -12.53 8.61
N ALA A 131 -10.72 -11.77 9.31
CA ALA A 131 -10.31 -10.66 10.17
C ALA A 131 -9.26 -11.05 11.23
N GLU A 132 -9.24 -12.31 11.67
CA GLU A 132 -8.30 -12.86 12.63
C GLU A 132 -6.88 -13.06 12.07
N LYS A 133 -6.70 -13.03 10.74
CA LYS A 133 -5.44 -13.31 10.05
C LYS A 133 -4.73 -12.06 9.52
N TYR A 134 -5.10 -10.87 9.99
CA TYR A 134 -4.47 -9.62 9.54
C TYR A 134 -2.98 -9.51 9.93
N ASN A 135 -2.59 -10.16 11.04
CA ASN A 135 -1.25 -10.02 11.60
C ASN A 135 -0.25 -10.92 10.87
N TYR A 136 0.53 -10.33 9.95
CA TYR A 136 1.51 -11.09 9.16
C TYR A 136 2.61 -11.76 10.01
N LYS A 137 2.90 -11.26 11.21
CA LYS A 137 3.90 -11.85 12.11
C LYS A 137 3.45 -13.21 12.64
N GLU A 138 2.15 -13.38 12.81
CA GLU A 138 1.53 -14.62 13.26
C GLU A 138 1.10 -15.49 12.06
N PHE A 139 0.60 -14.86 11.00
CA PHE A 139 0.09 -15.52 9.80
C PHE A 139 0.88 -15.08 8.57
N ASN A 140 2.10 -15.61 8.43
CA ASN A 140 3.02 -15.21 7.35
C ASN A 140 2.58 -15.60 5.94
N MET A 141 1.62 -16.53 5.81
CA MET A 141 1.12 -17.07 4.53
C MET A 141 2.25 -17.44 3.55
N SER A 142 3.37 -17.96 4.05
CA SER A 142 4.61 -18.14 3.29
C SER A 142 4.43 -18.99 2.03
N THR A 143 3.61 -20.05 2.10
CA THR A 143 3.28 -20.89 0.94
C THR A 143 2.60 -20.09 -0.17
N LEU A 144 1.61 -19.25 0.17
CA LEU A 144 0.90 -18.41 -0.79
C LEU A 144 1.81 -17.31 -1.35
N SER A 145 2.62 -16.69 -0.49
CA SER A 145 3.60 -15.69 -0.90
C SER A 145 4.61 -16.26 -1.90
N ASN A 146 5.14 -17.46 -1.63
CA ASN A 146 6.09 -18.13 -2.53
C ASN A 146 5.45 -18.53 -3.86
N LYS A 147 4.18 -18.99 -3.84
CA LYS A 147 3.45 -19.29 -5.07
C LYS A 147 3.28 -18.04 -5.93
N SER A 148 2.79 -16.96 -5.34
CA SER A 148 2.54 -15.69 -6.05
C SER A 148 3.83 -15.09 -6.60
N PHE A 149 4.94 -15.18 -5.84
CA PHE A 149 6.26 -14.76 -6.30
C PHE A 149 6.72 -15.53 -7.55
N LYS A 150 6.54 -16.85 -7.58
CA LYS A 150 6.91 -17.67 -8.76
C LYS A 150 6.11 -17.28 -9.99
N GLU A 151 4.80 -17.11 -9.85
CA GLU A 151 3.91 -16.68 -10.94
C GLU A 151 4.33 -15.31 -11.52
N LEU A 152 4.69 -14.36 -10.66
CA LEU A 152 5.20 -13.05 -11.10
C LEU A 152 6.53 -13.16 -11.87
N ILE A 153 7.47 -13.99 -11.39
CA ILE A 153 8.76 -14.19 -12.08
C ILE A 153 8.57 -14.87 -13.44
N GLU A 154 7.65 -15.81 -13.56
CA GLU A 154 7.34 -16.47 -14.84
C GLU A 154 6.87 -15.48 -15.91
N ILE A 155 6.00 -14.52 -15.55
CA ILE A 155 5.58 -13.46 -16.48
C ILE A 155 6.72 -12.52 -16.88
N GLN A 156 7.57 -12.13 -15.93
CA GLN A 156 8.71 -11.25 -16.23
C GLN A 156 9.70 -11.91 -17.21
N ASN A 157 9.86 -13.23 -17.11
CA ASN A 157 10.70 -14.01 -18.01
C ASN A 157 10.08 -14.22 -19.39
N GLN A 158 8.74 -14.22 -19.50
CA GLN A 158 8.05 -14.29 -20.79
C GLN A 158 8.07 -12.94 -21.52
N SER A 159 8.09 -11.83 -20.79
CA SER A 159 8.09 -10.47 -21.34
C SER A 159 9.47 -10.00 -21.84
N THR A 160 10.55 -10.73 -21.52
CA THR A 160 11.92 -10.44 -21.96
C THR A 160 12.33 -11.20 -23.24
N VAL A 161 11.41 -11.95 -23.85
CA VAL A 161 11.64 -12.68 -25.11
C VAL A 161 11.01 -11.92 -26.29
N PHE A 162 11.43 -10.68 -26.53
CA PHE A 162 11.18 -9.95 -27.78
C PHE A 162 12.32 -8.97 -28.08
#